data_AF-A0A7M2RI89-F1
#
_entry.id   AF-A0A7M2RI89-F1
#
_cell.length_a   1.000
_cell.length_b   1.000
_cell.length_c   1.000
_cell.angle_alpha   90.00
_cell.angle_beta   90.00
_cell.angle_gamma   90.00
#
_symmetry.space_group_name_H-M   'P 1'
#
loop_
_entity.id
_entity.type
_entity.pdbx_description
1 polymer ?
#
loop_
_entity_poly.entity_id
_entity_poly.type
_entity_poly.pdbx_seq_one_letter_code
_entity_poly.pdbx_strand_id
1 'polypeptide(L)'
;MGRLIECDDQGNWRLKGLQWKDLHVGEALSEHTRQRIYGALCKLKDYEDTDLSPEEVERLNEWDGSQAVQATVKLQAEKRKHRWTPVSEMLPPEDKIMLVSCKTKKGLKSVNRAYYSAGCWHGSGSMSGVVAWMQLPDPYRPEEEEQ
;
A
#
# COMPACT_ATOMS: atom_id res chain seq x y z
N MET A 1 16.59 8.20 13.91
CA MET A 1 17.83 7.76 14.59
C MET A 1 18.94 8.78 14.31
N GLY A 2 19.80 9.09 15.30
CA GLY A 2 20.91 10.03 15.10
C GLY A 2 22.16 9.34 14.55
N ARG A 3 22.88 10.01 13.65
CA ARG A 3 24.15 9.52 13.09
C ARG A 3 25.17 9.28 14.21
N LEU A 4 25.78 8.09 14.25
CA LEU A 4 26.79 7.72 15.26
C LEU A 4 28.13 8.42 15.05
N ILE A 5 28.48 8.68 13.79
CA ILE A 5 29.71 9.35 13.37
C ILE A 5 29.48 10.83 13.05
N GLU A 6 30.54 11.62 13.17
CA GLU A 6 30.62 13.02 12.76
C GLU A 6 31.89 13.27 11.94
N CYS A 7 31.85 14.29 11.10
CA CYS A 7 32.98 14.76 10.32
C CYS A 7 33.42 16.12 10.88
N ASP A 8 34.72 16.31 11.06
CA ASP A 8 35.28 17.61 11.47
C ASP A 8 35.50 18.54 10.27
N ASP A 9 35.87 19.80 10.55
CA ASP A 9 36.12 20.83 9.53
C ASP A 9 37.32 20.48 8.60
N GLN A 10 38.09 19.46 8.96
CA GLN A 10 39.24 18.96 8.19
C GLN A 10 38.89 17.70 7.37
N GLY A 11 37.65 17.23 7.41
CA GLY A 11 37.20 16.06 6.67
C GLY A 11 37.42 14.71 7.36
N ASN A 12 37.90 14.70 8.60
CA ASN A 12 38.14 13.46 9.33
C ASN A 12 36.84 12.95 9.96
N TRP A 13 36.60 11.64 9.83
CA TRP A 13 35.44 10.98 10.41
C TRP A 13 35.76 10.36 11.76
N ARG A 14 34.91 10.60 12.76
CA ARG A 14 35.06 9.98 14.08
C ARG A 14 33.72 9.56 14.68
N LEU A 15 33.77 8.60 15.59
CA LEU A 15 32.62 8.26 16.43
C LEU A 15 32.33 9.44 17.36
N LYS A 16 31.07 9.87 17.46
CA LYS A 16 30.69 11.00 18.32
C LYS A 16 31.16 10.77 19.76
N GLY A 17 31.57 11.81 20.47
CA GLY A 17 31.98 11.68 21.88
C GLY A 17 33.26 10.86 22.11
N LEU A 18 34.05 10.62 21.06
CA LEU A 18 35.40 10.05 21.11
C LEU A 18 36.39 11.01 20.46
N GLN A 19 37.52 11.27 21.11
CA GLN A 19 38.59 12.05 20.51
C GLN A 19 39.58 11.11 19.82
N TRP A 20 40.18 11.55 18.72
CA TRP A 20 41.19 10.76 17.99
C TRP A 20 42.37 10.34 18.85
N LYS A 21 42.76 11.22 19.78
CA LYS A 21 43.84 10.94 20.72
C LYS A 21 43.62 9.68 21.55
N ASP A 22 42.35 9.35 21.85
CA ASP A 22 41.99 8.21 22.70
C ASP A 22 42.10 6.86 21.94
N LEU A 23 42.39 6.90 20.63
CA LEU A 23 42.51 5.75 19.73
C LEU A 23 43.93 5.59 19.17
N HIS A 24 44.90 6.40 19.62
CA HIS A 24 46.27 6.28 19.16
C HIS A 24 46.90 4.95 19.60
N VAL A 25 47.78 4.42 18.75
CA VAL A 25 48.53 3.19 19.06
C VAL A 25 49.37 3.43 20.31
N GLY A 26 49.19 2.57 21.31
CA GLY A 26 49.89 2.65 22.60
C GLY A 26 49.11 3.37 23.70
N GLU A 27 47.99 4.04 23.39
CA GLU A 27 47.11 4.61 24.41
C GLU A 27 46.28 3.53 25.11
N ALA A 28 46.14 3.64 26.43
CA ALA A 28 45.33 2.72 27.21
C ALA A 28 43.84 2.99 26.94
N LEU A 29 43.11 1.93 26.57
CA LEU A 29 41.66 1.99 26.36
C LEU A 29 40.94 2.37 27.65
N SER A 30 40.46 3.62 27.73
CA SER A 30 39.61 4.06 28.83
C SER A 30 38.27 3.32 28.82
N GLU A 31 37.61 3.24 29.98
CA GLU A 31 36.28 2.65 30.11
C GLU A 31 35.25 3.38 29.23
N HIS A 32 35.34 4.71 29.14
CA HIS A 32 34.50 5.52 28.25
C HIS A 32 34.74 5.14 26.77
N THR A 33 36.00 5.01 26.36
CA THR A 33 36.37 4.61 24.99
C THR A 33 35.81 3.25 24.65
N ARG A 34 35.96 2.27 25.56
CA ARG A 34 35.43 0.92 25.43
C ARG A 34 33.90 0.93 25.27
N GLN A 35 33.18 1.68 26.11
CA GLN A 35 31.72 1.76 26.04
C GLN A 35 31.23 2.35 24.71
N ARG A 36 31.88 3.40 24.21
CA ARG A 36 31.52 4.02 22.92
C ARG A 36 31.76 3.07 21.76
N ILE A 37 32.93 2.42 21.71
CA ILE A 37 33.25 1.43 20.66
C ILE A 37 32.24 0.27 20.70
N TYR A 38 31.98 -0.26 21.89
CA TYR A 38 31.02 -1.37 22.04
C TYR A 38 29.61 -0.98 21.59
N GLY A 39 29.15 0.22 21.94
CA GLY A 39 27.86 0.74 21.47
C GLY A 39 27.78 0.86 19.94
N ALA A 40 28.87 1.25 19.28
CA ALA A 40 28.93 1.28 17.81
C ALA A 40 28.90 -0.13 17.21
N LEU A 41 29.63 -1.09 17.80
CA LEU A 41 29.60 -2.49 17.39
C LEU A 41 28.21 -3.12 17.54
N CYS A 42 27.49 -2.83 18.63
CA CYS A 42 26.10 -3.29 18.79
C CYS A 42 25.20 -2.79 17.65
N LYS A 43 25.37 -1.53 17.23
CA LYS A 43 24.59 -0.96 16.14
C LYS A 43 24.96 -1.53 14.77
N LEU A 44 26.24 -1.83 14.56
CA LEU A 44 26.69 -2.53 13.36
C LEU A 44 26.13 -3.95 13.31
N LYS A 45 26.15 -4.66 14.44
CA LYS A 45 25.52 -5.98 14.57
C LYS A 45 24.01 -5.91 14.29
N ASP A 46 23.30 -4.95 14.89
CA ASP A 46 21.86 -4.75 14.62
C ASP A 46 21.58 -4.56 13.13
N TYR A 47 22.49 -3.89 12.40
CA TYR A 47 22.42 -3.71 10.95
C TYR A 47 22.75 -4.99 10.18
N GLU A 48 23.84 -5.70 10.54
CA GLU A 48 24.22 -6.98 9.92
C GLU A 48 23.14 -8.05 10.10
N ASP A 49 22.48 -8.09 11.27
CA ASP A 49 21.35 -9.00 11.55
C ASP A 49 20.13 -8.74 10.63
N THR A 50 20.07 -7.59 9.92
CA THR A 50 19.02 -7.35 8.92
C THR A 50 19.26 -8.11 7.62
N ASP A 51 20.48 -8.59 7.37
CA ASP A 51 20.93 -9.17 6.10
C ASP A 51 20.71 -8.24 4.88
N LEU A 52 20.62 -6.92 5.10
CA LEU A 52 20.41 -5.92 4.05
C LEU A 52 21.70 -5.18 3.70
N SER A 53 21.94 -4.99 2.41
CA SER A 53 22.95 -4.05 1.89
C SER A 53 22.55 -2.57 2.14
N PRO A 54 23.50 -1.63 2.14
CA PRO A 54 23.19 -0.20 2.30
C PRO A 54 22.21 0.29 1.23
N GLU A 55 22.35 -0.19 -0.01
CA GLU A 55 21.48 0.13 -1.13
C GLU A 55 20.06 -0.41 -0.91
N GLU A 56 19.90 -1.58 -0.28
CA GLU A 56 18.60 -2.12 0.11
C GLU A 56 17.91 -1.29 1.18
N VAL A 57 18.68 -0.84 2.18
CA VAL A 57 18.18 0.06 3.22
C VAL A 57 17.76 1.40 2.63
N GLU A 58 18.52 1.96 1.69
CA GLU A 58 18.13 3.18 0.96
C GLU A 58 16.84 2.95 0.17
N ARG A 59 16.73 1.84 -0.59
CA ARG A 59 15.50 1.51 -1.32
C ARG A 59 14.28 1.34 -0.41
N LEU A 60 14.45 0.74 0.78
CA LEU A 60 13.37 0.62 1.76
C LEU A 60 12.97 1.97 2.35
N ASN A 61 13.92 2.90 2.51
CA ASN A 61 13.62 4.27 2.92
C ASN A 61 12.96 5.08 1.79
N GLU A 62 13.29 4.79 0.53
CA GLU A 62 12.65 5.36 -0.66
C GLU A 62 11.27 4.77 -0.94
N TRP A 63 11.01 3.53 -0.46
CA TRP A 63 9.67 2.95 -0.33
C TRP A 63 8.91 3.68 0.79
N ASP A 64 8.68 4.96 0.54
CA ASP A 64 7.71 5.77 1.24
C ASP A 64 6.40 4.97 1.26
N GLY A 65 5.84 4.78 2.47
CA GLY A 65 4.54 4.16 2.67
C GLY A 65 3.43 4.71 1.76
N SER A 66 3.63 5.87 1.11
CA SER A 66 2.80 6.39 0.02
C SER A 66 2.65 5.44 -1.16
N GLN A 67 3.65 4.66 -1.56
CA GLN A 67 3.48 3.71 -2.68
C GLN A 67 2.57 2.54 -2.28
N ALA A 68 2.77 1.98 -1.09
CA ALA A 68 1.88 0.97 -0.52
C ALA A 68 0.47 1.53 -0.26
N VAL A 69 0.36 2.77 0.23
CA VAL A 69 -0.93 3.47 0.41
C VAL A 69 -1.60 3.72 -0.95
N GLN A 70 -0.87 4.16 -1.97
CA GLN A 70 -1.41 4.35 -3.32
C GLN A 70 -1.85 3.03 -3.95
N ALA A 71 -1.07 1.97 -3.81
CA ALA A 71 -1.42 0.64 -4.29
C ALA A 71 -2.67 0.11 -3.58
N THR A 72 -2.79 0.29 -2.27
CA THR A 72 -3.98 -0.10 -1.51
C THR A 72 -5.20 0.76 -1.85
N VAL A 73 -5.04 2.07 -2.08
CA VAL A 73 -6.11 2.95 -2.58
C VAL A 73 -6.57 2.51 -3.97
N LYS A 74 -5.65 2.24 -4.90
CA LYS A 74 -5.97 1.72 -6.24
C LYS A 74 -6.71 0.38 -6.16
N LEU A 75 -6.23 -0.54 -5.32
CA LEU A 75 -6.87 -1.83 -5.11
C LEU A 75 -8.29 -1.67 -4.51
N GLN A 76 -8.45 -0.79 -3.53
CA GLN A 76 -9.76 -0.50 -2.94
C GLN A 76 -10.71 0.15 -3.95
N ALA A 77 -10.22 1.07 -4.78
CA ALA A 77 -10.99 1.68 -5.86
C ALA A 77 -11.43 0.64 -6.89
N GLU A 78 -10.52 -0.26 -7.30
CA GLU A 78 -10.83 -1.34 -8.23
C GLU A 78 -11.83 -2.34 -7.64
N LYS A 79 -11.65 -2.75 -6.37
CA LYS A 79 -12.62 -3.57 -5.64
C LYS A 79 -13.99 -2.89 -5.54
N ARG A 80 -14.05 -1.55 -5.43
CA ARG A 80 -15.32 -0.81 -5.40
C ARG A 80 -16.03 -0.82 -6.76
N LYS A 81 -15.31 -0.80 -7.89
CA LYS A 81 -15.92 -0.86 -9.23
C LYS A 81 -16.72 -2.15 -9.46
N HIS A 82 -16.17 -3.28 -9.00
CA HIS A 82 -16.75 -4.61 -9.23
C HIS A 82 -17.60 -5.14 -8.08
N ARG A 83 -17.88 -4.32 -7.06
CA ARG A 83 -18.67 -4.72 -5.90
C ARG A 83 -20.16 -4.52 -6.16
N TRP A 84 -20.97 -5.48 -5.73
CA TRP A 84 -22.41 -5.34 -5.62
C TRP A 84 -22.79 -4.34 -4.52
N THR A 85 -23.50 -3.27 -4.89
CA THR A 85 -24.06 -2.27 -3.98
C THR A 85 -25.52 -2.59 -3.70
N PRO A 86 -25.90 -2.86 -2.44
CA PRO A 86 -27.30 -3.03 -2.06
C PRO A 86 -28.14 -1.79 -2.37
N VAL A 87 -29.36 -1.98 -2.87
CA VAL A 87 -30.27 -0.85 -3.12
C VAL A 87 -30.67 -0.11 -1.84
N SER A 88 -30.57 -0.78 -0.69
CA SER A 88 -30.80 -0.20 0.63
C SER A 88 -29.67 0.73 1.09
N GLU A 89 -28.47 0.59 0.53
CA GLU A 89 -27.33 1.47 0.82
C GLU A 89 -27.35 2.68 -0.11
N MET A 90 -27.49 2.45 -1.42
CA MET A 90 -27.45 3.50 -2.42
C MET A 90 -28.15 3.06 -3.71
N LEU A 91 -28.81 4.00 -4.40
CA LEU A 91 -29.37 3.78 -5.74
C LEU A 91 -28.29 4.03 -6.82
N PRO A 92 -28.35 3.35 -7.97
CA PRO A 92 -27.41 3.60 -9.05
C PRO A 92 -27.64 4.99 -9.68
N PRO A 93 -26.69 5.47 -10.50
CA PRO A 93 -26.91 6.62 -11.36
C PRO A 93 -28.16 6.45 -12.24
N GLU A 94 -28.92 7.53 -12.42
CA GLU A 94 -30.09 7.52 -13.29
C GLU A 94 -29.72 7.28 -14.75
N ASP A 95 -30.63 6.62 -15.49
CA ASP A 95 -30.56 6.35 -16.93
C ASP A 95 -29.29 5.61 -17.41
N LYS A 96 -28.54 4.99 -16.49
CA LYS A 96 -27.39 4.14 -16.82
C LYS A 96 -27.76 2.66 -16.71
N ILE A 97 -27.42 1.88 -17.75
CA ILE A 97 -27.60 0.42 -17.72
C ILE A 97 -26.54 -0.22 -16.81
N MET A 98 -27.00 -1.04 -15.88
CA MET A 98 -26.21 -1.69 -14.84
C MET A 98 -26.57 -3.18 -14.75
N LEU A 99 -25.73 -3.98 -14.10
CA LEU A 99 -26.12 -5.32 -13.67
C LEU A 99 -26.91 -5.22 -12.37
N VAL A 100 -28.01 -5.96 -12.28
CA VAL A 100 -28.89 -5.99 -11.12
C VAL A 100 -29.09 -7.42 -10.64
N SER A 101 -29.07 -7.60 -9.33
CA SER A 101 -29.42 -8.85 -8.67
C SER A 101 -30.85 -8.73 -8.20
N CYS A 102 -31.70 -9.64 -8.68
CA CYS A 102 -33.12 -9.67 -8.37
C CYS A 102 -33.42 -10.89 -7.50
N LYS A 103 -34.25 -10.70 -6.46
CA LYS A 103 -34.79 -11.77 -5.62
C LYS A 103 -36.31 -11.75 -5.69
N THR A 104 -36.90 -12.85 -6.15
CA THR A 104 -38.35 -13.01 -6.17
C THR A 104 -38.91 -13.23 -4.76
N LYS A 105 -40.24 -13.06 -4.58
CA LYS A 105 -40.92 -13.40 -3.32
C LYS A 105 -40.73 -14.85 -2.87
N LYS A 106 -40.52 -15.77 -3.84
CA LYS A 106 -40.22 -17.20 -3.60
C LYS A 106 -38.72 -17.47 -3.34
N GLY A 107 -37.89 -16.43 -3.27
CA GLY A 107 -36.46 -16.54 -2.96
C GLY A 107 -35.53 -16.84 -4.14
N LEU A 108 -36.08 -17.07 -5.35
CA LEU A 108 -35.27 -17.30 -6.55
C LEU A 108 -34.43 -16.06 -6.88
N LYS A 109 -33.13 -16.26 -7.13
CA LYS A 109 -32.15 -15.22 -7.44
C LYS A 109 -31.82 -15.21 -8.93
N SER A 110 -31.69 -14.04 -9.53
CA SER A 110 -31.25 -13.88 -10.92
C SER A 110 -30.41 -12.61 -11.08
N VAL A 111 -29.54 -12.61 -12.09
CA VAL A 111 -28.77 -11.41 -12.48
C VAL A 111 -29.29 -10.96 -13.84
N ASN A 112 -29.69 -9.68 -13.93
CA ASN A 112 -30.26 -9.08 -15.14
C ASN A 112 -29.58 -7.75 -15.45
N ARG A 113 -29.89 -7.17 -16.61
CA ARG A 113 -29.52 -5.81 -16.98
C ARG A 113 -30.72 -4.88 -16.83
N ALA A 114 -30.55 -3.78 -16.11
CA ALA A 114 -31.59 -2.80 -15.88
C ALA A 114 -30.99 -1.40 -15.67
N TYR A 115 -31.82 -0.36 -15.80
CA TYR A 115 -31.50 1.00 -15.41
C TYR A 115 -32.55 1.55 -14.43
N TYR A 116 -32.17 2.55 -13.66
CA TYR A 116 -33.06 3.23 -12.71
C TYR A 116 -33.42 4.61 -13.25
N SER A 117 -34.70 4.93 -13.29
CA SER A 117 -35.18 6.21 -13.82
C SER A 117 -36.52 6.56 -13.21
N ALA A 118 -36.69 7.82 -12.80
CA ALA A 118 -37.93 8.36 -12.24
C ALA A 118 -38.53 7.50 -11.11
N GLY A 119 -37.68 6.99 -10.21
CA GLY A 119 -38.12 6.18 -9.07
C GLY A 119 -38.30 4.69 -9.36
N CYS A 120 -38.17 4.25 -10.61
CA CYS A 120 -38.51 2.91 -11.06
C CYS A 120 -37.33 2.19 -11.74
N TRP A 121 -37.34 0.86 -11.67
CA TRP A 121 -36.39 -0.01 -12.38
C TRP A 121 -36.96 -0.45 -13.72
N HIS A 122 -36.16 -0.32 -14.78
CA HIS A 122 -36.53 -0.63 -16.15
C HIS A 122 -35.57 -1.68 -16.73
N GLY A 123 -36.09 -2.77 -17.27
CA GLY A 123 -35.28 -3.87 -17.79
C GLY A 123 -36.13 -4.95 -18.44
N SER A 124 -35.49 -6.02 -18.89
CA SER A 124 -36.20 -7.16 -19.49
C SER A 124 -36.84 -8.00 -18.38
N GLY A 125 -38.17 -8.13 -18.40
CA GLY A 125 -38.94 -8.87 -17.39
C GLY A 125 -39.32 -8.03 -16.16
N SER A 126 -39.82 -8.70 -15.11
CA SER A 126 -40.23 -8.00 -13.89
C SER A 126 -39.04 -7.62 -13.02
N MET A 127 -38.81 -6.31 -12.86
CA MET A 127 -37.79 -5.75 -11.98
C MET A 127 -38.30 -5.52 -10.54
N SER A 128 -39.49 -6.03 -10.20
CA SER A 128 -40.00 -6.00 -8.84
C SER A 128 -39.20 -6.97 -7.96
N GLY A 129 -38.17 -6.46 -7.28
CA GLY A 129 -37.32 -7.26 -6.40
C GLY A 129 -35.81 -7.11 -6.63
N VAL A 130 -35.36 -6.03 -7.27
CA VAL A 130 -33.92 -5.68 -7.29
C VAL A 130 -33.44 -5.45 -5.86
N VAL A 131 -32.37 -6.15 -5.46
CA VAL A 131 -31.78 -6.07 -4.11
C VAL A 131 -30.38 -5.47 -4.13
N ALA A 132 -29.66 -5.56 -5.25
CA ALA A 132 -28.34 -4.98 -5.40
C ALA A 132 -28.04 -4.69 -6.88
N TRP A 133 -27.06 -3.82 -7.13
CA TRP A 133 -26.60 -3.47 -8.46
C TRP A 133 -25.06 -3.35 -8.52
N MET A 134 -24.49 -3.48 -9.71
CA MET A 134 -23.07 -3.21 -9.97
C MET A 134 -22.90 -2.62 -11.39
N GLN A 135 -21.77 -1.93 -11.62
CA GLN A 135 -21.44 -1.43 -12.96
C GLN A 135 -21.25 -2.57 -13.95
N LEU A 136 -21.60 -2.35 -15.22
CA LEU A 136 -21.28 -3.29 -16.28
C LEU A 136 -19.76 -3.38 -16.44
N PRO A 137 -19.19 -4.60 -16.60
CA PRO A 137 -17.80 -4.75 -16.97
C PRO A 137 -17.56 -4.16 -18.36
N ASP A 138 -16.31 -3.77 -18.62
CA ASP A 138 -15.92 -3.33 -19.95
C ASP A 138 -16.17 -4.46 -20.98
N PRO A 139 -16.64 -4.13 -22.19
CA PRO A 139 -16.79 -5.12 -23.24
C PRO A 139 -15.47 -5.85 -23.49
N TYR A 140 -15.54 -7.17 -23.65
CA TYR A 140 -14.39 -7.96 -24.02
C TYR A 140 -13.76 -7.43 -25.31
N ARG A 141 -12.45 -7.22 -25.29
CA ARG A 141 -11.65 -6.91 -26.47
C ARG A 141 -10.61 -8.03 -26.62
N PRO A 142 -10.56 -8.72 -27.76
CA PRO A 142 -9.48 -9.67 -28.01
C PRO A 142 -8.14 -8.91 -28.03
N GLU A 143 -7.08 -9.55 -27.57
CA GLU A 143 -5.72 -9.02 -27.71
C GLU A 143 -5.38 -9.03 -29.21
N GLU A 144 -5.06 -7.87 -29.77
CA GLU A 144 -4.55 -7.78 -31.14
C GLU A 144 -3.14 -8.40 -31.13
N GLU A 145 -2.99 -9.59 -31.72
CA GLU A 145 -1.68 -10.18 -31.97
C GLU A 145 -0.92 -9.22 -32.91
N GLU A 146 0.08 -8.51 -32.38
CA GLU A 146 1.04 -7.76 -33.20
C GLU A 146 1.76 -8.76 -34.13
N GLN A 147 1.48 -8.66 -35.43
CA GLN A 147 2.15 -9.41 -36.50
C GLN A 147 3.48 -8.77 -36.90
#